data_AF-A0A1G6LM19-F1
#
_entry.id   AF-A0A1G6LM19-F1
#
_cell.length_a   1.000
_cell.length_b   1.000
_cell.length_c   1.000
_cell.angle_alpha   90.00
_cell.angle_beta   90.00
_cell.angle_gamma   90.00
#
_symmetry.space_group_name_H-M   'P 1'
#
loop_
_entity.id
_entity.type
_entity.pdbx_description
1 polymer ?
#
loop_
_entity_poly.entity_id
_entity_poly.type
_entity_poly.pdbx_seq_one_letter_code
_entity_poly.pdbx_strand_id
1 'polypeptide(L)'
;MPLALPADLDNRSEPFDVFVSYARADDTALDGKMGWVTRFVLNLDRQLTMQMGNGASIFMDHQLAAGVAVTPLLERTASSARTLLLFLSRSYQQSPWCATELITFLQKNAAAARPASVFIVEMFTTNRSTWHPQLQSLKTVQMWAKDPRATAPKLLGDPMPKDDESSPYWINVNELAFALMNRLDGAVLPSDPQRYLGAKVWIAQPPPELTEQWDLLKSTLVREGIEVLPKAAQVYPTDSAPLFKNAVEADLSQCSVLVQLFGATLGEAIGTSNATVAGLQAQLMDVSASLDTSVRVLRWRAPTIAMEKLEDKTLKELLTGTSNQNFEQFRLAVLAACRPPPPKKSGHDDTISLGICVAAGSDDEDICTQLLDTIGSLGHRAIQPPLQLSANQSSGDYQATVDEIISGCDAMILVYGAESPTWVQAQYLRAQRLLAKRSRKLWGAVLNAPPPKGGKSPRIADERVMPLECSAGVSAHEVQRFLDALVLEAGHA
;
A
#
# COMPACT_ATOMS: atom_id res chain seq x y z
N MET A 1 16.38 -28.53 -5.82
CA MET A 1 15.57 -29.37 -6.72
C MET A 1 15.03 -28.46 -7.81
N PRO A 2 15.10 -28.84 -9.10
CA PRO A 2 14.33 -28.14 -10.11
C PRO A 2 12.85 -28.24 -9.70
N LEU A 3 12.11 -27.14 -9.73
CA LEU A 3 10.66 -27.20 -9.57
C LEU A 3 10.14 -28.10 -10.68
N ALA A 4 9.76 -29.33 -10.32
CA ALA A 4 9.00 -30.18 -11.21
C ALA A 4 7.68 -29.45 -11.47
N LEU A 5 7.38 -29.19 -12.74
CA LEU A 5 6.05 -28.78 -13.14
C LEU A 5 5.06 -29.81 -12.57
N PRO A 6 3.98 -29.38 -11.90
CA PRO A 6 2.93 -30.30 -11.51
C PRO A 6 2.44 -31.01 -12.78
N ALA A 7 2.30 -32.34 -12.69
CA ALA A 7 2.01 -33.26 -13.79
C ALA A 7 0.63 -33.05 -14.47
N ASP A 8 0.01 -31.89 -14.28
CA ASP A 8 -1.40 -31.61 -14.50
C ASP A 8 -1.62 -30.33 -15.34
N LEU A 9 -0.64 -29.95 -16.17
CA LEU A 9 -0.76 -28.81 -17.09
C LEU A 9 -1.89 -28.98 -18.11
N ASP A 10 -2.29 -30.21 -18.42
CA ASP A 10 -3.40 -30.49 -19.35
C ASP A 10 -4.79 -30.25 -18.71
N ASN A 11 -4.88 -30.13 -17.38
CA ASN A 11 -6.16 -30.07 -16.64
C ASN A 11 -6.41 -28.73 -15.91
N ARG A 12 -5.52 -27.74 -16.05
CA ARG A 12 -5.72 -26.40 -15.47
C ARG A 12 -6.64 -25.56 -16.35
N SER A 13 -7.83 -25.23 -15.83
CA SER A 13 -8.79 -24.32 -16.46
C SER A 13 -8.52 -22.84 -16.20
N GLU A 14 -7.64 -22.50 -15.23
CA GLU A 14 -7.41 -21.11 -14.82
C GLU A 14 -6.17 -20.47 -15.51
N PRO A 15 -6.29 -19.21 -15.97
CA PRO A 15 -5.21 -18.49 -16.64
C PRO A 15 -4.09 -18.09 -15.67
N PHE A 16 -2.84 -18.05 -16.16
CA PHE A 16 -1.71 -17.52 -15.38
C PHE A 16 -1.77 -15.98 -15.25
N ASP A 17 -1.24 -15.44 -14.17
CA ASP A 17 -1.16 -13.99 -13.93
C ASP A 17 0.00 -13.36 -14.70
N VAL A 18 1.16 -14.01 -14.68
CA VAL A 18 2.39 -13.53 -15.30
C VAL A 18 2.97 -14.59 -16.22
N PHE A 19 3.22 -14.23 -17.48
CA PHE A 19 3.99 -15.04 -18.42
C PHE A 19 5.41 -14.49 -18.55
N VAL A 20 6.42 -15.32 -18.28
CA VAL A 20 7.83 -14.96 -18.37
C VAL A 20 8.40 -15.35 -19.72
N SER A 21 8.82 -14.35 -20.51
CA SER A 21 9.49 -14.55 -21.80
C SER A 21 10.97 -14.13 -21.70
N TYR A 22 11.87 -15.06 -22.00
CA TYR A 22 13.32 -14.89 -21.90
C TYR A 22 14.03 -15.73 -22.97
N ALA A 23 15.26 -15.37 -23.33
CA ALA A 23 16.06 -16.23 -24.20
C ALA A 23 16.79 -17.29 -23.36
N ARG A 24 16.74 -18.55 -23.81
CA ARG A 24 17.38 -19.69 -23.13
C ARG A 24 18.86 -19.46 -22.81
N ALA A 25 19.59 -18.78 -23.69
CA ALA A 25 21.00 -18.47 -23.48
C ALA A 25 21.24 -17.61 -22.23
N ASP A 26 20.26 -16.80 -21.83
CA ASP A 26 20.37 -15.88 -20.68
C ASP A 26 20.14 -16.59 -19.33
N ASP A 27 19.61 -17.81 -19.34
CA ASP A 27 19.37 -18.62 -18.14
C ASP A 27 20.34 -19.81 -18.03
N THR A 28 21.47 -19.75 -18.74
CA THR A 28 22.49 -20.79 -18.67
C THR A 28 23.36 -20.59 -17.42
N ALA A 29 23.35 -21.55 -16.49
CA ALA A 29 24.19 -21.51 -15.30
C ALA A 29 25.63 -21.90 -15.62
N LEU A 30 26.61 -21.12 -15.16
CA LEU A 30 28.04 -21.44 -15.30
C LEU A 30 28.45 -22.68 -14.48
N ASP A 31 27.77 -22.94 -13.37
CA ASP A 31 28.02 -24.07 -12.47
C ASP A 31 27.03 -25.23 -12.65
N GLY A 32 26.17 -25.17 -13.67
CA GLY A 32 25.16 -26.17 -13.98
C GLY A 32 24.00 -26.28 -12.96
N LYS A 33 23.90 -25.38 -11.97
CA LYS A 33 22.87 -25.49 -10.93
C LYS A 33 21.57 -24.75 -11.29
N MET A 34 21.64 -23.43 -11.40
CA MET A 34 20.46 -22.58 -11.59
C MET A 34 20.84 -21.30 -12.31
N GLY A 35 20.19 -21.07 -13.44
CA GLY A 35 20.37 -19.88 -14.25
C GLY A 35 19.89 -18.62 -13.54
N TRP A 36 20.35 -17.47 -14.04
CA TRP A 36 20.07 -16.18 -13.43
C TRP A 36 18.59 -15.81 -13.53
N VAL A 37 17.93 -16.05 -14.67
CA VAL A 37 16.51 -15.73 -14.89
C VAL A 37 15.65 -16.57 -13.96
N THR A 38 15.92 -17.88 -13.86
CA THR A 38 15.21 -18.78 -12.95
C THR A 38 15.29 -18.27 -11.51
N ARG A 39 16.48 -17.87 -11.07
CA ARG A 39 16.68 -17.34 -9.71
C ARG A 39 15.96 -16.02 -9.49
N PHE A 40 16.01 -15.12 -10.47
CA PHE A 40 15.32 -13.86 -10.42
C PHE A 40 13.81 -14.08 -10.25
N VAL A 41 13.22 -14.97 -11.05
CA VAL A 41 11.79 -15.28 -10.97
C VAL A 41 11.41 -15.88 -9.62
N LEU A 42 12.24 -16.76 -9.04
CA LEU A 42 12.01 -17.28 -7.68
C LEU A 42 12.04 -16.19 -6.60
N ASN A 43 12.96 -15.24 -6.73
CA ASN A 43 13.04 -14.11 -5.80
C ASN A 43 11.85 -13.16 -5.97
N LEU A 44 11.43 -12.92 -7.22
CA LEU A 44 10.26 -12.13 -7.54
C LEU A 44 8.97 -12.76 -7.00
N ASP A 45 8.81 -14.07 -7.17
CA ASP A 45 7.66 -14.84 -6.68
C ASP A 45 7.51 -14.75 -5.16
N ARG A 46 8.65 -14.86 -4.43
CA ARG A 46 8.67 -14.64 -2.98
C ARG A 46 8.24 -13.24 -2.59
N GLN A 47 8.75 -12.21 -3.29
CA GLN A 47 8.36 -10.82 -3.03
C GLN A 47 6.89 -10.57 -3.34
N LEU A 48 6.37 -11.10 -4.44
CA LEU A 48 4.94 -11.04 -4.77
C LEU A 48 4.08 -11.76 -3.74
N THR A 49 4.53 -12.90 -3.22
CA THR A 49 3.84 -13.64 -2.15
C THR A 49 3.81 -12.83 -0.85
N MET A 50 4.92 -12.20 -0.48
CA MET A 50 4.98 -11.32 0.70
C MET A 50 4.04 -10.11 0.56
N GLN A 51 3.88 -9.57 -0.65
CA GLN A 51 3.05 -8.39 -0.90
C GLN A 51 1.55 -8.72 -1.06
N MET A 52 1.20 -9.86 -1.66
CA MET A 52 -0.19 -10.23 -2.00
C MET A 52 -0.80 -11.31 -1.10
N GLY A 53 -0.02 -11.91 -0.20
CA GLY A 53 -0.41 -13.03 0.66
C GLY A 53 -0.46 -14.38 -0.07
N ASN A 54 -1.21 -14.44 -1.19
CA ASN A 54 -1.41 -15.68 -1.97
C ASN A 54 -0.43 -15.85 -3.16
N GLY A 55 0.44 -14.86 -3.42
CA GLY A 55 1.35 -14.86 -4.56
C GLY A 55 0.67 -14.64 -5.91
N ALA A 56 1.46 -14.58 -6.99
CA ALA A 56 0.96 -14.52 -8.37
C ALA A 56 1.15 -15.89 -9.02
N SER A 57 0.22 -16.30 -9.89
CA SER A 57 0.47 -17.48 -10.73
C SER A 57 1.46 -17.13 -11.86
N ILE A 58 2.74 -17.48 -11.68
CA ILE A 58 3.80 -17.21 -12.67
C ILE A 58 4.04 -18.45 -13.54
N PHE A 59 3.98 -18.27 -14.85
CA PHE A 59 4.44 -19.25 -15.82
C PHE A 59 5.81 -18.84 -16.37
N MET A 60 6.78 -19.74 -16.26
CA MET A 60 8.09 -19.64 -16.88
C MET A 60 8.37 -20.95 -17.63
N ASP A 61 8.61 -20.86 -18.94
CA ASP A 61 8.88 -22.05 -19.74
C ASP A 61 10.33 -22.51 -19.57
N HIS A 62 10.52 -23.68 -18.98
CA HIS A 62 11.83 -24.33 -18.84
C HIS A 62 12.13 -25.40 -19.90
N GLN A 63 11.20 -25.71 -20.83
CA GLN A 63 11.18 -27.02 -21.50
C GLN A 63 11.09 -27.08 -23.03
N LEU A 64 11.36 -26.01 -23.78
CA LEU A 64 11.53 -26.18 -25.22
C LEU A 64 12.99 -26.42 -25.62
N ALA A 65 13.30 -27.69 -25.86
CA ALA A 65 14.48 -28.10 -26.62
C ALA A 65 14.41 -27.51 -28.04
N ALA A 66 15.55 -27.09 -28.58
CA ALA A 66 15.63 -26.61 -29.95
C ALA A 66 15.09 -27.67 -30.92
N GLY A 67 14.03 -27.31 -31.67
CA GLY A 67 13.41 -28.19 -32.67
C GLY A 67 12.05 -28.78 -32.31
N VAL A 68 11.50 -28.49 -31.12
CA VAL A 68 10.12 -28.85 -30.78
C VAL A 68 9.16 -27.74 -31.21
N ALA A 69 8.11 -28.08 -31.95
CA ALA A 69 7.08 -27.13 -32.37
C ALA A 69 6.39 -26.52 -31.14
N VAL A 70 5.94 -25.26 -31.26
CA VAL A 70 5.11 -24.59 -30.26
C VAL A 70 3.95 -25.51 -29.91
N THR A 71 3.92 -26.02 -28.67
CA THR A 71 2.76 -26.78 -28.23
C THR A 71 1.58 -25.81 -28.15
N PRO A 72 0.37 -26.21 -28.58
CA PRO A 72 -0.83 -25.39 -28.43
C PRO A 72 -1.06 -24.89 -27.00
N LEU A 73 -0.49 -25.57 -26.00
CA LEU A 73 -0.45 -25.16 -24.61
C LEU A 73 0.35 -23.87 -24.38
N LEU A 74 1.52 -23.70 -24.98
CA LEU A 74 2.33 -22.47 -24.88
C LEU A 74 1.62 -21.28 -25.51
N GLU A 75 1.01 -21.46 -26.68
CA GLU A 75 0.17 -20.44 -27.29
C GLU A 75 -1.01 -20.09 -26.39
N ARG A 76 -1.72 -21.08 -25.82
CA ARG A 76 -2.84 -20.84 -24.89
C ARG A 76 -2.39 -20.11 -23.64
N THR A 77 -1.30 -20.55 -23.00
CA THR A 77 -0.77 -19.97 -21.77
C THR A 77 -0.31 -18.53 -22.00
N ALA A 78 0.52 -18.29 -23.01
CA ALA A 78 0.93 -16.94 -23.40
C ALA A 78 -0.28 -16.05 -23.77
N SER A 79 -1.33 -16.63 -24.37
CA SER A 79 -2.56 -15.89 -24.73
C SER A 79 -3.51 -15.65 -23.55
N SER A 80 -3.43 -16.44 -22.49
CA SER A 80 -4.28 -16.35 -21.31
C SER A 80 -3.70 -15.45 -20.21
N ALA A 81 -2.39 -15.21 -20.27
CA ALA A 81 -1.70 -14.45 -19.24
C ALA A 81 -2.11 -12.99 -19.19
N ARG A 82 -2.33 -12.46 -17.97
CA ARG A 82 -2.75 -11.07 -17.76
C ARG A 82 -1.61 -10.08 -18.04
N THR A 83 -0.37 -10.50 -17.81
CA THR A 83 0.84 -9.68 -17.91
C THR A 83 1.99 -10.47 -18.51
N LEU A 84 2.80 -9.80 -19.34
CA LEU A 84 4.06 -10.32 -19.89
C LEU A 84 5.24 -9.72 -19.12
N LEU A 85 6.11 -10.57 -18.57
CA LEU A 85 7.40 -10.19 -18.01
C LEU A 85 8.51 -10.60 -18.99
N LEU A 86 9.17 -9.62 -19.59
CA LEU A 86 10.16 -9.82 -20.65
C LEU A 86 11.57 -9.59 -20.12
N PHE A 87 12.45 -10.58 -20.27
CA PHE A 87 13.88 -10.45 -19.97
C PHE A 87 14.63 -10.07 -21.24
N LEU A 88 14.97 -8.78 -21.35
CA LEU A 88 15.55 -8.21 -22.55
C LEU A 88 17.07 -8.32 -22.53
N SER A 89 17.59 -8.94 -23.58
CA SER A 89 19.01 -9.10 -23.84
C SER A 89 19.27 -9.09 -25.36
N ARG A 90 20.55 -9.15 -25.74
CA ARG A 90 20.91 -9.39 -27.14
C ARG A 90 20.42 -10.76 -27.63
N SER A 91 20.50 -11.80 -26.79
CA SER A 91 20.02 -13.15 -27.11
C SER A 91 18.51 -13.16 -27.37
N TYR A 92 17.74 -12.39 -26.59
CA TYR A 92 16.31 -12.21 -26.77
C TYR A 92 15.98 -11.57 -28.12
N GLN A 93 16.65 -10.47 -28.47
CA GLN A 93 16.43 -9.76 -29.73
C GLN A 93 16.78 -10.61 -30.97
N GLN A 94 17.75 -11.52 -30.83
CA GLN A 94 18.20 -12.39 -31.92
C GLN A 94 17.39 -13.68 -32.03
N SER A 95 16.51 -13.96 -31.07
CA SER A 95 15.68 -15.16 -31.05
C SER A 95 14.40 -14.96 -31.87
N PRO A 96 14.22 -15.65 -33.01
CA PRO A 96 12.98 -15.57 -33.78
C PRO A 96 11.77 -16.03 -32.95
N TRP A 97 12.00 -16.98 -32.04
CA TRP A 97 10.99 -17.49 -31.12
C TRP A 97 10.44 -16.40 -30.19
N CYS A 98 11.33 -15.66 -29.52
CA CYS A 98 10.95 -14.58 -28.62
C CYS A 98 10.19 -13.46 -29.36
N ALA A 99 10.57 -13.18 -30.60
CA ALA A 99 9.86 -12.23 -31.44
C ALA A 99 8.42 -12.69 -31.75
N THR A 100 8.23 -13.97 -32.08
CA THR A 100 6.90 -14.55 -32.32
C THR A 100 6.02 -14.52 -31.08
N GLU A 101 6.54 -14.89 -29.90
CA GLU A 101 5.80 -14.83 -28.63
C GLU A 101 5.34 -13.41 -28.30
N LEU A 102 6.25 -12.43 -28.41
CA LEU A 102 5.96 -11.04 -28.14
C LEU A 102 4.86 -10.49 -29.07
N ILE A 103 4.99 -10.72 -30.39
CA ILE A 103 3.99 -10.26 -31.37
C ILE A 103 2.63 -10.91 -31.09
N THR A 104 2.61 -12.21 -30.80
CA THR A 104 1.37 -12.95 -30.51
C THR A 104 0.67 -12.40 -29.27
N PHE A 105 1.42 -12.13 -28.19
CA PHE A 105 0.89 -11.52 -26.97
C PHE A 105 0.32 -10.12 -27.24
N LEU A 106 1.05 -9.28 -27.98
CA LEU A 106 0.65 -7.91 -28.28
C LEU A 106 -0.62 -7.86 -29.15
N GLN A 107 -0.69 -8.67 -30.21
CA GLN A 107 -1.84 -8.73 -31.12
C GLN A 107 -3.12 -9.19 -30.41
N LYS A 108 -3.03 -10.21 -29.55
CA LYS A 108 -4.20 -10.72 -28.82
C LYS A 108 -4.70 -9.76 -27.73
N ASN A 109 -3.79 -9.09 -27.01
CA ASN A 109 -4.19 -8.07 -26.04
C ASN A 109 -4.88 -6.87 -26.73
N ALA A 110 -4.37 -6.44 -27.88
CA ALA A 110 -5.01 -5.41 -28.69
C ALA A 110 -6.41 -5.84 -29.15
N ALA A 111 -6.59 -7.09 -29.61
CA ALA A 111 -7.88 -7.63 -30.01
C ALA A 111 -8.88 -7.76 -28.84
N ALA A 112 -8.39 -8.00 -27.62
CA ALA A 112 -9.20 -8.09 -26.41
C ALA A 112 -9.58 -6.72 -25.79
N ALA A 113 -9.22 -5.60 -26.43
CA ALA A 113 -9.33 -4.23 -25.89
C ALA A 113 -8.71 -4.08 -24.48
N ARG A 114 -7.71 -4.90 -24.16
CA ARG A 114 -6.96 -4.84 -22.90
C ARG A 114 -5.65 -4.11 -23.18
N PRO A 115 -5.27 -3.09 -22.39
CA PRO A 115 -3.95 -2.48 -22.55
C PRO A 115 -2.88 -3.57 -22.35
N ALA A 116 -2.08 -3.83 -23.40
CA ALA A 116 -1.01 -4.81 -23.35
C ALA A 116 -0.07 -4.46 -22.20
N SER A 117 0.07 -5.40 -21.27
CA SER A 117 0.76 -5.15 -20.00
C SER A 117 2.08 -5.86 -20.02
N VAL A 118 3.09 -5.13 -20.50
CA VAL A 118 4.44 -5.66 -20.68
C VAL A 118 5.37 -4.97 -19.69
N PHE A 119 6.05 -5.76 -18.88
CA PHE A 119 7.14 -5.32 -18.01
C PHE A 119 8.45 -5.81 -18.60
N ILE A 120 9.46 -4.94 -18.61
CA ILE A 120 10.76 -5.24 -19.21
C ILE A 120 11.83 -5.24 -18.13
N VAL A 121 12.48 -6.38 -17.94
CA VAL A 121 13.72 -6.53 -17.19
C VAL A 121 14.86 -6.42 -18.18
N GLU A 122 15.61 -5.32 -18.14
CA GLU A 122 16.78 -5.14 -18.99
C GLU A 122 17.99 -5.82 -18.36
N MET A 123 18.38 -6.98 -18.87
CA MET A 123 19.49 -7.77 -18.33
C MET A 123 20.85 -7.15 -18.68
N PHE A 124 20.97 -6.59 -19.88
CA PHE A 124 22.18 -5.94 -20.37
C PHE A 124 21.80 -4.74 -21.24
N THR A 125 22.74 -3.81 -21.42
CA THR A 125 22.56 -2.67 -22.32
C THR A 125 22.18 -3.15 -23.73
N THR A 126 21.05 -2.70 -24.24
CA THR A 126 20.67 -2.89 -25.65
C THR A 126 20.32 -1.55 -26.31
N ASN A 127 20.34 -1.50 -27.64
CA ASN A 127 19.96 -0.29 -28.35
C ASN A 127 18.43 -0.16 -28.39
N ARG A 128 17.87 0.82 -27.69
CA ARG A 128 16.42 1.02 -27.59
C ARG A 128 15.73 1.22 -28.94
N SER A 129 16.42 1.81 -29.93
CA SER A 129 15.85 2.00 -31.27
C SER A 129 15.68 0.70 -32.07
N THR A 130 16.36 -0.37 -31.66
CA THR A 130 16.22 -1.70 -32.31
C THR A 130 15.14 -2.55 -31.66
N TRP A 131 14.46 -2.06 -30.62
CA TRP A 131 13.38 -2.80 -29.97
C TRP A 131 12.12 -2.76 -30.81
N HIS A 132 11.22 -3.71 -30.56
CA HIS A 132 9.87 -3.65 -31.14
C HIS A 132 9.21 -2.30 -30.79
N PRO A 133 8.54 -1.60 -31.73
CA PRO A 133 8.03 -0.23 -31.51
C PRO A 133 7.18 -0.06 -30.25
N GLN A 134 6.37 -1.07 -29.91
CA GLN A 134 5.52 -1.04 -28.70
C GLN A 134 6.32 -1.16 -27.38
N LEU A 135 7.59 -1.57 -27.42
CA LEU A 135 8.46 -1.63 -26.25
C LEU A 135 9.30 -0.35 -26.07
N GLN A 136 9.48 0.44 -27.13
CA GLN A 136 10.40 1.59 -27.12
C GLN A 136 9.96 2.72 -26.18
N SER A 137 8.68 2.80 -25.83
CA SER A 137 8.16 3.80 -24.88
C SER A 137 8.06 3.28 -23.44
N LEU A 138 8.20 1.97 -23.23
CA LEU A 138 8.01 1.33 -21.92
C LEU A 138 9.21 1.58 -21.00
N LYS A 139 8.93 1.80 -19.72
CA LYS A 139 9.96 1.85 -18.68
C LYS A 139 10.53 0.44 -18.45
N THR A 140 11.83 0.37 -18.18
CA THR A 140 12.52 -0.88 -17.89
C THR A 140 12.97 -0.92 -16.43
N VAL A 141 13.07 -2.14 -15.90
CA VAL A 141 13.79 -2.42 -14.65
C VAL A 141 15.20 -2.82 -15.05
N GLN A 142 16.17 -1.94 -14.78
CA GLN A 142 17.57 -2.15 -15.15
C GLN A 142 18.22 -3.15 -14.21
N MET A 143 18.61 -4.33 -14.71
CA MET A 143 19.28 -5.36 -13.89
C MET A 143 20.78 -5.46 -14.15
N TRP A 144 21.39 -4.42 -14.70
CA TRP A 144 22.84 -4.31 -14.85
C TRP A 144 23.37 -3.03 -14.21
N ALA A 145 24.64 -3.05 -13.82
CA ALA A 145 25.37 -1.87 -13.37
C ALA A 145 26.70 -1.78 -14.12
N LYS A 146 27.09 -0.57 -14.50
CA LYS A 146 28.41 -0.31 -15.07
C LYS A 146 29.28 0.35 -14.00
N ASP A 147 30.30 -0.37 -13.55
CA ASP A 147 31.34 0.20 -12.70
C ASP A 147 32.15 1.20 -13.55
N PRO A 148 32.35 2.45 -13.08
CA PRO A 148 33.18 3.44 -13.79
C PRO A 148 34.58 2.96 -14.17
N ARG A 149 35.12 1.98 -13.43
CA ARG A 149 36.44 1.39 -13.64
C ARG A 149 36.41 0.14 -14.52
N ALA A 150 35.22 -0.40 -14.83
CA ALA A 150 35.07 -1.60 -15.64
C ALA A 150 34.60 -1.27 -17.06
N THR A 151 35.16 -1.98 -18.04
CA THR A 151 34.80 -1.82 -19.45
C THR A 151 33.44 -2.45 -19.77
N ALA A 152 33.08 -3.54 -19.09
CA ALA A 152 31.83 -4.28 -19.31
C ALA A 152 30.82 -4.04 -18.17
N PRO A 153 29.52 -3.88 -18.48
CA PRO A 153 28.47 -3.88 -17.47
C PRO A 153 28.38 -5.26 -16.80
N LYS A 154 28.01 -5.27 -15.52
CA LYS A 154 27.79 -6.49 -14.74
C LYS A 154 26.30 -6.66 -14.45
N LEU A 155 25.84 -7.91 -14.52
CA LEU A 155 24.49 -8.27 -14.13
C LEU A 155 24.36 -8.21 -12.61
N LEU A 156 23.31 -7.56 -12.12
CA LEU A 156 23.02 -7.47 -10.69
C LEU A 156 22.62 -8.85 -10.15
N GLY A 157 23.11 -9.20 -8.97
CA GLY A 157 22.82 -10.50 -8.35
C GLY A 157 23.52 -11.70 -8.99
N ASP A 158 24.48 -11.46 -9.88
CA ASP A 158 25.39 -12.47 -10.43
C ASP A 158 26.75 -12.45 -9.70
N PRO A 159 27.32 -13.61 -9.31
CA PRO A 159 26.76 -14.96 -9.39
C PRO A 159 25.74 -15.27 -8.28
N MET A 160 25.60 -14.41 -7.26
CA MET A 160 24.55 -14.49 -6.24
C MET A 160 24.22 -13.09 -5.72
N PRO A 161 22.94 -12.78 -5.42
CA PRO A 161 22.59 -11.52 -4.77
C PRO A 161 23.23 -11.44 -3.39
N LYS A 162 23.67 -10.24 -3.01
CA LYS A 162 24.19 -9.98 -1.67
C LYS A 162 23.01 -9.92 -0.69
N ASP A 163 23.21 -10.47 0.51
CA ASP A 163 22.29 -10.30 1.65
C ASP A 163 22.46 -8.90 2.25
N ASP A 164 21.96 -7.91 1.52
CA ASP A 164 21.99 -6.50 1.88
C ASP A 164 20.72 -5.84 1.33
N GLU A 165 19.87 -5.30 2.20
CA GLU A 165 18.63 -4.62 1.81
C GLU A 165 18.89 -3.38 0.93
N SER A 166 20.09 -2.80 1.00
CA SER A 166 20.52 -1.70 0.13
C SER A 166 21.09 -2.16 -1.22
N SER A 167 21.12 -3.47 -1.48
CA SER A 167 21.55 -4.04 -2.75
C SER A 167 20.64 -3.57 -3.89
N PRO A 168 21.18 -2.95 -4.95
CA PRO A 168 20.41 -2.54 -6.12
C PRO A 168 19.59 -3.69 -6.75
N TYR A 169 20.04 -4.94 -6.57
CA TYR A 169 19.28 -6.11 -6.98
C TYR A 169 17.93 -6.21 -6.25
N TRP A 170 17.92 -6.13 -4.91
CA TRP A 170 16.72 -6.31 -4.10
C TRP A 170 15.76 -5.12 -4.24
N ILE A 171 16.30 -3.91 -4.35
CA ILE A 171 15.52 -2.70 -4.66
C ILE A 171 14.73 -2.90 -5.96
N ASN A 172 15.41 -3.31 -7.03
CA ASN A 172 14.80 -3.45 -8.34
C ASN A 172 13.80 -4.62 -8.42
N VAL A 173 14.07 -5.73 -7.70
CA VAL A 173 13.11 -6.84 -7.58
C VAL A 173 11.85 -6.39 -6.83
N ASN A 174 12.01 -5.62 -5.75
CA ASN A 174 10.87 -5.09 -4.97
C ASN A 174 10.04 -4.09 -5.78
N GLU A 175 10.69 -3.18 -6.52
CA GLU A 175 10.01 -2.25 -7.44
C GLU A 175 9.21 -3.00 -8.52
N LEU A 176 9.79 -4.04 -9.11
CA LEU A 176 9.11 -4.87 -10.10
C LEU A 176 7.93 -5.64 -9.48
N ALA A 177 8.12 -6.25 -8.30
CA ALA A 177 7.06 -6.95 -7.57
C ALA A 177 5.89 -6.02 -7.31
N PHE A 178 6.16 -4.82 -6.82
CA PHE A 178 5.14 -3.81 -6.54
C PHE A 178 4.40 -3.38 -7.82
N ALA A 179 5.13 -3.18 -8.92
CA ALA A 179 4.52 -2.78 -10.19
C ALA A 179 3.65 -3.90 -10.80
N LEU A 180 4.07 -5.16 -10.66
CA LEU A 180 3.30 -6.34 -11.04
C LEU A 180 2.07 -6.52 -10.15
N MET A 181 2.19 -6.42 -8.83
CA MET A 181 1.06 -6.46 -7.89
C MET A 181 -0.03 -5.46 -8.29
N ASN A 182 0.33 -4.18 -8.43
CA ASN A 182 -0.63 -3.14 -8.85
C ASN A 182 -1.33 -3.50 -10.17
N ARG A 183 -0.61 -4.16 -11.08
CA ARG A 183 -1.18 -4.57 -12.35
C ARG A 183 -2.14 -5.75 -12.22
N LEU A 184 -1.78 -6.74 -11.41
CA LEU A 184 -2.51 -7.99 -11.19
C LEU A 184 -3.74 -7.81 -10.29
N ASP A 185 -3.69 -6.89 -9.33
CA ASP A 185 -4.85 -6.45 -8.54
C ASP A 185 -5.89 -5.69 -9.38
N GLY A 186 -5.61 -5.49 -10.68
CA GLY A 186 -6.56 -4.87 -11.59
C GLY A 186 -6.58 -3.34 -11.47
N ALA A 187 -5.46 -2.68 -11.16
CA ALA A 187 -5.34 -1.23 -11.39
C ALA A 187 -5.17 -0.90 -12.89
N VAL A 188 -6.01 -1.49 -13.75
CA VAL A 188 -6.79 -0.63 -14.66
C VAL A 188 -8.06 -0.42 -13.88
N LEU A 189 -8.11 0.68 -13.14
CA LEU A 189 -9.40 1.21 -12.80
C LEU A 189 -10.14 1.35 -14.13
N PRO A 190 -11.36 0.79 -14.28
CA PRO A 190 -12.33 1.58 -15.02
C PRO A 190 -12.18 2.98 -14.42
N SER A 191 -11.86 3.98 -15.24
CA SER A 191 -12.08 5.36 -14.84
C SER A 191 -13.57 5.43 -14.51
N ASP A 192 -13.90 5.06 -13.28
CA ASP A 192 -15.20 5.26 -12.69
C ASP A 192 -15.24 6.78 -12.60
N PRO A 193 -16.06 7.44 -13.42
CA PRO A 193 -16.15 8.90 -13.40
C PRO A 193 -16.55 9.42 -12.00
N GLN A 194 -16.88 8.53 -11.05
CA GLN A 194 -17.14 8.85 -9.65
C GLN A 194 -16.01 8.54 -8.65
N ARG A 195 -14.88 7.92 -9.04
CA ARG A 195 -13.80 7.51 -8.09
C ARG A 195 -13.23 8.67 -7.28
N TYR A 196 -13.16 9.84 -7.90
CA TYR A 196 -12.66 11.07 -7.34
C TYR A 196 -13.64 12.21 -7.58
N LEU A 197 -14.96 11.93 -7.48
CA LEU A 197 -16.11 12.83 -7.67
C LEU A 197 -15.75 14.34 -7.59
N GLY A 198 -15.38 14.94 -8.72
CA GLY A 198 -15.07 16.37 -8.83
C GLY A 198 -13.96 16.90 -7.90
N ALA A 199 -13.13 16.05 -7.31
CA ALA A 199 -12.07 16.47 -6.40
C ALA A 199 -11.07 17.37 -7.14
N LYS A 200 -10.83 18.55 -6.58
CA LYS A 200 -9.77 19.45 -7.03
C LYS A 200 -8.71 19.54 -5.96
N VAL A 201 -7.46 19.45 -6.39
CA VAL A 201 -6.30 19.47 -5.51
C VAL A 201 -5.52 20.75 -5.75
N TRP A 202 -5.24 21.47 -4.68
CA TRP A 202 -4.28 22.55 -4.72
C TRP A 202 -2.91 22.04 -4.29
N ILE A 203 -1.86 22.30 -5.06
CA ILE A 203 -0.48 22.01 -4.68
C ILE A 203 0.27 23.33 -4.60
N ALA A 204 0.79 23.63 -3.41
CA ALA A 204 1.62 24.81 -3.17
C ALA A 204 2.77 24.91 -4.18
N GLN A 205 3.11 26.14 -4.57
CA GLN A 205 4.32 26.41 -5.35
C GLN A 205 5.52 25.82 -4.60
N PRO A 206 6.26 24.88 -5.23
CA PRO A 206 7.34 24.17 -4.57
C PRO A 206 8.59 25.06 -4.49
N PRO A 207 9.49 24.81 -3.52
CA PRO A 207 10.84 25.34 -3.63
C PRO A 207 11.55 24.70 -4.85
N PRO A 208 12.56 25.36 -5.45
CA PRO A 208 13.18 24.92 -6.69
C PRO A 208 13.64 23.46 -6.70
N GLU A 209 14.20 22.99 -5.58
CA GLU A 209 14.70 21.63 -5.39
C GLU A 209 13.62 20.54 -5.38
N LEU A 210 12.34 20.92 -5.23
CA LEU A 210 11.21 19.99 -5.23
C LEU A 210 10.33 20.08 -6.48
N THR A 211 10.83 20.73 -7.54
CA THR A 211 10.09 20.89 -8.80
C THR A 211 9.78 19.53 -9.44
N GLU A 212 10.73 18.58 -9.44
CA GLU A 212 10.52 17.25 -10.00
C GLU A 212 9.45 16.46 -9.25
N GLN A 213 9.46 16.53 -7.92
CA GLN A 213 8.47 15.91 -7.05
C GLN A 213 7.09 16.53 -7.28
N TRP A 214 7.02 17.85 -7.42
CA TRP A 214 5.78 18.56 -7.74
C TRP A 214 5.20 18.11 -9.09
N ASP A 215 6.03 18.03 -10.14
CA ASP A 215 5.62 17.56 -11.47
C ASP A 215 5.17 16.09 -11.45
N LEU A 216 5.85 15.24 -10.69
CA LEU A 216 5.49 13.84 -10.52
C LEU A 216 4.13 13.68 -9.80
N LEU A 217 3.88 14.47 -8.76
CA LEU A 217 2.60 14.47 -8.04
C LEU A 217 1.47 14.99 -8.94
N LYS A 218 1.68 16.13 -9.61
CA LYS A 218 0.70 16.70 -10.54
C LYS A 218 0.37 15.74 -11.67
N SER A 219 1.39 15.20 -12.36
CA SER A 219 1.17 14.27 -13.48
C SER A 219 0.42 13.01 -13.04
N THR A 220 0.68 12.53 -11.82
CA THR A 220 -0.10 11.45 -11.20
C THR A 220 -1.57 11.83 -11.06
N LEU A 221 -1.87 12.97 -10.42
CA LEU A 221 -3.25 13.38 -10.15
C LEU A 221 -4.03 13.64 -11.44
N VAL A 222 -3.41 14.33 -12.41
CA VAL A 222 -3.99 14.60 -13.72
C VAL A 222 -4.28 13.30 -14.48
N ARG A 223 -3.39 12.30 -14.41
CA ARG A 223 -3.61 10.98 -15.04
C ARG A 223 -4.81 10.23 -14.43
N GLU A 224 -5.09 10.44 -13.14
CA GLU A 224 -6.25 9.89 -12.44
C GLU A 224 -7.53 10.73 -12.66
N GLY A 225 -7.49 11.76 -13.50
CA GLY A 225 -8.64 12.61 -13.83
C GLY A 225 -8.94 13.71 -12.80
N ILE A 226 -8.03 13.95 -11.86
CA ILE A 226 -8.18 14.95 -10.79
C ILE A 226 -7.66 16.31 -11.28
N GLU A 227 -8.44 17.38 -11.09
CA GLU A 227 -8.01 18.72 -11.46
C GLU A 227 -7.01 19.27 -10.44
N VAL A 228 -5.90 19.83 -10.93
CA VAL A 228 -4.82 20.38 -10.09
C VAL A 228 -4.68 21.88 -10.32
N LEU A 229 -4.68 22.64 -9.22
CA LEU A 229 -4.36 24.06 -9.18
C LEU A 229 -3.09 24.31 -8.35
N PRO A 230 -2.27 25.31 -8.70
CA PRO A 230 -2.29 26.06 -9.95
C PRO A 230 -1.90 25.17 -11.14
N LYS A 231 -2.26 25.58 -12.36
CA LYS A 231 -1.95 24.82 -13.59
C LYS A 231 -0.46 24.71 -13.90
N ALA A 232 0.40 25.51 -13.28
CA ALA A 232 1.86 25.43 -13.36
C ALA A 232 2.50 25.78 -12.01
N ALA A 233 3.73 25.30 -11.77
CA ALA A 233 4.39 25.42 -10.47
C ALA A 233 4.68 26.86 -10.03
N GLN A 234 4.88 27.78 -10.99
CA GLN A 234 5.20 29.19 -10.76
C GLN A 234 4.19 30.07 -11.50
N VAL A 235 3.06 30.35 -10.86
CA VAL A 235 1.95 31.11 -11.47
C VAL A 235 1.58 32.35 -10.64
N TYR A 236 1.90 32.35 -9.35
CA TYR A 236 1.48 33.42 -8.46
C TYR A 236 2.42 34.64 -8.53
N PRO A 237 1.87 35.87 -8.49
CA PRO A 237 2.66 37.09 -8.48
C PRO A 237 3.41 37.22 -7.15
N THR A 238 4.74 37.16 -7.18
CA THR A 238 5.61 37.27 -5.98
C THR A 238 6.08 38.70 -5.68
N ASP A 239 5.65 39.68 -6.47
CA ASP A 239 5.98 41.09 -6.32
C ASP A 239 5.21 41.79 -5.17
N SER A 240 4.04 41.26 -4.81
CA SER A 240 3.13 41.87 -3.83
C SER A 240 2.39 40.82 -3.00
N ALA A 241 2.57 40.86 -1.67
CA ALA A 241 1.93 39.92 -0.75
C ALA A 241 0.39 39.93 -0.82
N PRO A 242 -0.30 41.09 -0.92
CA PRO A 242 -1.74 41.10 -1.17
C PRO A 242 -2.17 40.44 -2.49
N LEU A 243 -1.43 40.65 -3.59
CA LEU A 243 -1.76 40.04 -4.88
C LEU A 243 -1.53 38.53 -4.86
N PHE A 244 -0.41 38.10 -4.26
CA PHE A 244 -0.12 36.68 -4.03
C PHE A 244 -1.24 36.01 -3.23
N LYS A 245 -1.62 36.63 -2.10
CA LYS A 245 -2.67 36.13 -1.21
C LYS A 245 -4.00 35.95 -1.95
N ASN A 246 -4.46 36.99 -2.66
CA ASN A 246 -5.73 36.94 -3.39
C ASN A 246 -5.73 35.84 -4.46
N ALA A 247 -4.62 35.65 -5.18
CA ALA A 247 -4.51 34.62 -6.20
C ALA A 247 -4.52 33.20 -5.60
N VAL A 248 -3.80 32.99 -4.50
CA VAL A 248 -3.80 31.69 -3.79
C VAL A 248 -5.18 31.40 -3.20
N GLU A 249 -5.82 32.35 -2.53
CA GLU A 249 -7.16 32.17 -1.94
C GLU A 249 -8.23 31.83 -3.00
N ALA A 250 -8.12 32.41 -4.21
CA ALA A 250 -9.01 32.09 -5.32
C ALA A 250 -8.91 30.61 -5.75
N ASP A 251 -7.69 30.04 -5.76
CA ASP A 251 -7.48 28.63 -6.10
C ASP A 251 -7.83 27.70 -4.93
N LEU A 252 -7.48 28.08 -3.69
CA LEU A 252 -7.81 27.31 -2.48
C LEU A 252 -9.33 27.11 -2.34
N SER A 253 -10.12 28.15 -2.60
CA SER A 253 -11.59 28.12 -2.47
C SER A 253 -12.29 27.08 -3.36
N GLN A 254 -11.59 26.54 -4.36
CA GLN A 254 -12.12 25.56 -5.30
C GLN A 254 -11.67 24.12 -4.98
N CYS A 255 -10.78 23.95 -3.99
CA CYS A 255 -10.09 22.68 -3.76
C CYS A 255 -10.53 22.02 -2.46
N SER A 256 -10.66 20.69 -2.50
CA SER A 256 -11.01 19.87 -1.33
C SER A 256 -9.78 19.24 -0.67
N VAL A 257 -8.64 19.25 -1.35
CA VAL A 257 -7.36 18.74 -0.83
C VAL A 257 -6.28 19.78 -1.09
N LEU A 258 -5.53 20.14 -0.06
CA LEU A 258 -4.45 21.11 -0.11
C LEU A 258 -3.13 20.42 0.21
N VAL A 259 -2.14 20.57 -0.65
CA VAL A 259 -0.84 19.89 -0.54
C VAL A 259 0.29 20.90 -0.51
N GLN A 260 1.25 20.71 0.40
CA GLN A 260 2.47 21.52 0.45
C GLN A 260 3.71 20.66 0.64
N LEU A 261 4.72 20.90 -0.20
CA LEU A 261 6.02 20.25 -0.15
C LEU A 261 7.06 21.22 0.41
N PHE A 262 7.73 20.84 1.48
CA PHE A 262 8.77 21.65 2.12
C PHE A 262 10.16 21.12 1.83
N GLY A 263 11.02 22.03 1.38
CA GLY A 263 12.45 21.83 1.22
C GLY A 263 13.23 22.22 2.48
N ALA A 264 14.55 22.31 2.35
CA ALA A 264 15.43 22.68 3.47
C ALA A 264 15.50 24.20 3.71
N THR A 265 14.77 25.00 2.94
CA THR A 265 14.76 26.47 3.02
C THR A 265 13.34 27.02 3.00
N LEU A 266 13.15 28.25 3.50
CA LEU A 266 11.86 28.96 3.49
C LEU A 266 11.40 29.41 2.09
N GLY A 267 12.27 29.28 1.08
CA GLY A 267 12.02 29.72 -0.29
C GLY A 267 12.12 31.23 -0.50
N GLU A 268 11.56 31.68 -1.62
CA GLU A 268 11.62 33.07 -2.08
C GLU A 268 10.80 34.02 -1.19
N ALA A 269 11.28 35.25 -1.01
CA ALA A 269 10.55 36.32 -0.33
C ALA A 269 9.50 36.95 -1.26
N ILE A 270 8.40 37.47 -0.69
CA ILE A 270 7.35 38.14 -1.47
C ILE A 270 7.48 39.66 -1.35
N GLY A 271 7.76 40.33 -2.47
CA GLY A 271 7.93 41.77 -2.56
C GLY A 271 9.00 42.30 -1.60
N THR A 272 8.69 43.39 -0.90
CA THR A 272 9.54 43.95 0.16
C THR A 272 9.13 43.51 1.56
N SER A 273 8.29 42.47 1.67
CA SER A 273 7.80 41.97 2.96
C SER A 273 8.75 40.94 3.56
N ASN A 274 8.66 40.71 4.88
CA ASN A 274 9.37 39.61 5.55
C ASN A 274 8.70 38.24 5.34
N ALA A 275 7.64 38.15 4.53
CA ALA A 275 6.94 36.90 4.26
C ALA A 275 7.61 36.13 3.13
N THR A 276 7.63 34.81 3.24
CA THR A 276 8.12 33.91 2.18
C THR A 276 6.96 33.20 1.49
N VAL A 277 7.20 32.74 0.26
CA VAL A 277 6.24 31.94 -0.51
C VAL A 277 5.79 30.71 0.27
N ALA A 278 6.71 29.97 0.89
CA ALA A 278 6.35 28.79 1.68
C ALA A 278 5.54 29.15 2.94
N GLY A 279 5.96 30.19 3.67
CA GLY A 279 5.29 30.61 4.90
C GLY A 279 3.89 31.15 4.66
N LEU A 280 3.72 32.02 3.65
CA LEU A 280 2.41 32.60 3.35
C LEU A 280 1.43 31.56 2.81
N GLN A 281 1.88 30.65 1.93
CA GLN A 281 1.07 29.52 1.49
C GLN A 281 0.62 28.62 2.64
N ALA A 282 1.53 28.30 3.58
CA ALA A 282 1.20 27.49 4.74
C ALA A 282 0.11 28.15 5.61
N GLN A 283 0.27 29.45 5.87
CA GLN A 283 -0.70 30.23 6.62
C GLN A 283 -2.08 30.23 5.95
N LEU A 284 -2.15 30.40 4.63
CA LEU A 284 -3.41 30.42 3.88
C LEU A 284 -4.09 29.05 3.85
N MET A 285 -3.32 27.96 3.76
CA MET A 285 -3.86 26.60 3.90
C MET A 285 -4.48 26.37 5.28
N ASP A 286 -3.81 26.81 6.34
CA ASP A 286 -4.30 26.66 7.72
C ASP A 286 -5.59 27.46 7.93
N VAL A 287 -5.66 28.69 7.41
CA VAL A 287 -6.89 29.49 7.42
C VAL A 287 -8.00 28.76 6.66
N SER A 288 -7.73 28.25 5.46
CA SER A 288 -8.73 27.53 4.65
C SER A 288 -9.26 26.29 5.36
N ALA A 289 -8.39 25.48 5.96
CA ALA A 289 -8.78 24.28 6.70
C ALA A 289 -9.52 24.58 8.01
N SER A 290 -9.27 25.74 8.62
CA SER A 290 -10.02 26.18 9.81
C SER A 290 -11.45 26.65 9.48
N LEU A 291 -11.67 27.15 8.26
CA LEU A 291 -12.98 27.62 7.79
C LEU A 291 -13.85 26.48 7.26
N ASP A 292 -13.24 25.44 6.69
CA ASP A 292 -13.94 24.26 6.17
C ASP A 292 -13.24 22.97 6.59
N THR A 293 -13.88 22.24 7.51
CA THR A 293 -13.34 20.98 8.07
C THR A 293 -13.37 19.82 7.07
N SER A 294 -14.03 19.98 5.92
CA SER A 294 -14.00 18.99 4.84
C SER A 294 -12.71 19.05 4.01
N VAL A 295 -11.99 20.17 4.08
CA VAL A 295 -10.73 20.39 3.38
C VAL A 295 -9.61 19.59 4.04
N ARG A 296 -8.95 18.74 3.28
CA ARG A 296 -7.85 17.89 3.77
C ARG A 296 -6.51 18.54 3.47
N VAL A 297 -5.70 18.76 4.50
CA VAL A 297 -4.35 19.33 4.37
C VAL A 297 -3.30 18.24 4.49
N LEU A 298 -2.43 18.12 3.50
CA LEU A 298 -1.29 17.21 3.50
C LEU A 298 0.01 17.99 3.32
N ARG A 299 0.94 17.82 4.27
CA ARG A 299 2.25 18.45 4.23
C ARG A 299 3.35 17.40 4.22
N TRP A 300 4.33 17.58 3.35
CA TRP A 300 5.47 16.67 3.23
C TRP A 300 6.77 17.42 3.35
N ARG A 301 7.76 16.76 3.96
CA ARG A 301 9.16 17.21 3.94
C ARG A 301 10.06 16.07 3.49
N ALA A 302 11.17 16.41 2.86
CA ALA A 302 12.17 15.42 2.50
C ALA A 302 12.70 14.70 3.77
N PRO A 303 12.78 13.35 3.78
CA PRO A 303 13.28 12.58 4.92
C PRO A 303 14.74 12.94 5.29
N THR A 304 15.50 13.46 4.33
CA THR A 304 16.88 13.90 4.49
C THR A 304 17.04 15.17 5.34
N ILE A 305 15.95 15.90 5.59
CA ILE A 305 15.96 17.10 6.43
C ILE A 305 15.98 16.68 7.91
N ALA A 306 17.10 16.95 8.58
CA ALA A 306 17.26 16.74 10.01
C ALA A 306 16.74 17.97 10.79
N MET A 307 15.58 17.83 11.43
CA MET A 307 14.89 18.91 12.16
C MET A 307 15.77 19.52 13.26
N GLU A 308 16.62 18.71 13.88
CA GLU A 308 17.49 19.10 14.99
C GLU A 308 18.59 20.07 14.54
N LYS A 309 19.02 19.96 13.27
CA LYS A 309 20.14 20.72 12.70
C LYS A 309 19.71 22.06 12.07
N LEU A 310 18.41 22.35 12.01
CA LEU A 310 17.91 23.60 11.44
C LEU A 310 18.08 24.75 12.43
N GLU A 311 18.73 25.84 12.04
CA GLU A 311 18.89 27.03 12.89
C GLU A 311 17.67 27.95 12.83
N ASP A 312 16.98 27.96 11.68
CA ASP A 312 15.82 28.81 11.42
C ASP A 312 14.58 28.32 12.19
N LYS A 313 14.12 29.15 13.12
CA LYS A 313 12.94 28.87 13.96
C LYS A 313 11.64 28.84 13.16
N THR A 314 11.49 29.76 12.20
CA THR A 314 10.29 29.86 11.36
C THR A 314 10.15 28.62 10.48
N LEU A 315 11.27 28.15 9.90
CA LEU A 315 11.27 26.91 9.12
C LEU A 315 10.95 25.69 9.98
N LYS A 316 11.52 25.61 11.20
CA LYS A 316 11.20 24.53 12.14
C LYS A 316 9.72 24.48 12.49
N GLU A 317 9.09 25.63 12.73
CA GLU A 317 7.66 25.72 13.01
C GLU A 317 6.83 25.21 11.82
N LEU A 318 7.14 25.65 10.58
CA LEU A 318 6.46 25.19 9.37
C LEU A 318 6.61 23.69 9.10
N LEU A 319 7.77 23.13 9.43
CA LEU A 319 8.05 21.71 9.26
C LEU A 319 7.44 20.83 10.38
N THR A 320 6.94 21.44 11.46
CA THR A 320 6.30 20.69 12.55
C THR A 320 4.95 20.15 12.09
N GLY A 321 4.71 18.85 12.30
CA GLY A 321 3.48 18.18 11.84
C GLY A 321 3.49 17.78 10.36
N THR A 322 4.61 17.95 9.65
CA THR A 322 4.77 17.44 8.27
C THR A 322 5.08 15.94 8.26
N SER A 323 4.60 15.24 7.23
CA SER A 323 4.96 13.86 6.97
C SER A 323 6.39 13.76 6.44
N ASN A 324 7.17 12.84 7.01
CA ASN A 324 8.55 12.55 6.62
C ASN A 324 8.69 11.18 5.92
N GLN A 325 7.58 10.62 5.44
CA GLN A 325 7.55 9.34 4.73
C GLN A 325 8.21 9.44 3.35
N ASN A 326 8.44 8.28 2.72
CA ASN A 326 8.92 8.26 1.34
C ASN A 326 7.95 9.05 0.42
N PHE A 327 8.49 9.79 -0.55
CA PHE A 327 7.68 10.59 -1.47
C PHE A 327 6.59 9.78 -2.19
N GLU A 328 6.85 8.52 -2.55
CA GLU A 328 5.85 7.64 -3.17
C GLU A 328 4.70 7.28 -2.22
N GLN A 329 5.00 7.04 -0.94
CA GLN A 329 3.97 6.83 0.09
C GLN A 329 3.14 8.11 0.29
N PHE A 330 3.77 9.28 0.23
CA PHE A 330 3.07 10.56 0.26
C PHE A 330 2.16 10.77 -0.94
N ARG A 331 2.63 10.43 -2.15
CA ARG A 331 1.82 10.49 -3.37
C ARG A 331 0.57 9.60 -3.27
N LEU A 332 0.69 8.41 -2.68
CA LEU A 332 -0.45 7.53 -2.40
C LEU A 332 -1.40 8.12 -1.35
N ALA A 333 -0.88 8.74 -0.30
CA ALA A 333 -1.70 9.41 0.72
C ALA A 333 -2.51 10.58 0.14
N VAL A 334 -1.92 11.36 -0.79
CA VAL A 334 -2.65 12.42 -1.52
C VAL A 334 -3.77 11.83 -2.38
N LEU A 335 -3.51 10.75 -3.12
CA LEU A 335 -4.54 10.06 -3.90
C LEU A 335 -5.66 9.50 -3.01
N ALA A 336 -5.33 8.94 -1.86
CA ALA A 336 -6.32 8.48 -0.89
C ALA A 336 -7.15 9.64 -0.33
N ALA A 337 -6.53 10.80 -0.09
CA ALA A 337 -7.20 12.01 0.36
C ALA A 337 -8.17 12.58 -0.70
N CYS A 338 -7.94 12.33 -1.99
CA CYS A 338 -8.85 12.74 -3.07
C CYS A 338 -10.07 11.84 -3.20
N ARG A 339 -10.06 10.65 -2.59
CA ARG A 339 -11.23 9.77 -2.63
C ARG A 339 -12.35 10.40 -1.80
N PRO A 340 -13.61 10.32 -2.27
CA PRO A 340 -14.73 10.63 -1.41
C PRO A 340 -14.54 9.81 -0.12
N PRO A 341 -14.82 10.41 1.05
CA PRO A 341 -14.81 9.62 2.26
C PRO A 341 -15.72 8.41 2.00
N PRO A 342 -15.33 7.19 2.45
CA PRO A 342 -16.17 6.02 2.25
C PRO A 342 -17.59 6.42 2.64
N PRO A 343 -18.61 6.10 1.82
CA PRO A 343 -19.95 6.59 2.07
C PRO A 343 -20.25 6.32 3.54
N LYS A 344 -20.51 7.38 4.31
CA LYS A 344 -21.26 7.20 5.56
C LYS A 344 -22.46 6.42 5.10
N LYS A 345 -22.55 5.14 5.47
CA LYS A 345 -23.62 4.27 4.99
C LYS A 345 -24.92 4.98 5.36
N SER A 346 -25.52 5.68 4.42
CA SER A 346 -26.91 6.10 4.47
C SER A 346 -27.70 4.84 4.14
N GLY A 347 -27.67 3.89 5.06
CA GLY A 347 -28.69 2.87 5.15
C GLY A 347 -29.84 3.52 5.88
N HIS A 348 -30.89 3.88 5.14
CA HIS A 348 -32.21 3.65 5.71
C HIS A 348 -32.40 2.13 5.76
N ASP A 349 -31.87 1.54 6.83
CA ASP A 349 -32.46 0.41 7.54
C ASP A 349 -31.84 0.41 8.95
N ASP A 350 -32.68 0.47 9.99
CA ASP A 350 -32.41 0.96 11.35
C ASP A 350 -31.46 0.09 12.23
N THR A 351 -30.29 -0.34 11.73
CA THR A 351 -29.29 -1.02 12.59
C THR A 351 -27.85 -0.54 12.34
N ILE A 352 -27.28 0.13 13.35
CA ILE A 352 -25.87 0.54 13.39
C ILE A 352 -24.99 -0.72 13.46
N SER A 353 -24.27 -1.07 12.38
CA SER A 353 -23.34 -2.21 12.35
C SER A 353 -21.95 -1.81 12.90
N LEU A 354 -21.71 -2.09 14.18
CA LEU A 354 -20.45 -1.91 14.91
C LEU A 354 -19.36 -2.91 14.48
N GLY A 355 -18.09 -2.51 14.57
CA GLY A 355 -16.93 -3.41 14.49
C GLY A 355 -16.35 -3.72 15.88
N ILE A 356 -16.30 -4.98 16.28
CA ILE A 356 -15.87 -5.41 17.62
C ILE A 356 -14.60 -6.26 17.53
N CYS A 357 -13.56 -5.86 18.26
CA CYS A 357 -12.37 -6.69 18.45
C CYS A 357 -12.61 -7.67 19.61
N VAL A 358 -12.47 -8.96 19.38
CA VAL A 358 -12.58 -9.98 20.44
C VAL A 358 -11.19 -10.54 20.72
N ALA A 359 -10.68 -10.31 21.94
CA ALA A 359 -9.39 -10.83 22.34
C ALA A 359 -9.55 -11.89 23.43
N ALA A 360 -9.10 -13.09 23.11
CA ALA A 360 -8.96 -14.21 24.03
C ALA A 360 -7.51 -14.72 23.99
N GLY A 361 -7.06 -15.36 25.06
CA GLY A 361 -5.82 -16.13 25.03
C GLY A 361 -6.03 -17.49 24.36
N SER A 362 -4.96 -18.26 24.22
CA SER A 362 -5.03 -19.59 23.60
C SER A 362 -5.92 -20.55 24.37
N ASP A 363 -6.02 -20.37 25.69
CA ASP A 363 -6.83 -21.25 26.55
C ASP A 363 -8.34 -20.93 26.49
N ASP A 364 -8.71 -19.83 25.82
CA ASP A 364 -10.08 -19.31 25.72
C ASP A 364 -10.59 -19.22 24.26
N GLU A 365 -9.93 -19.92 23.32
CA GLU A 365 -10.24 -19.85 21.88
C GLU A 365 -11.66 -20.32 21.55
N ASP A 366 -12.17 -21.34 22.23
CA ASP A 366 -13.54 -21.84 22.04
C ASP A 366 -14.60 -20.77 22.41
N ILE A 367 -14.35 -20.03 23.49
CA ILE A 367 -15.22 -18.94 23.96
C ILE A 367 -15.15 -17.76 22.98
N CYS A 368 -13.95 -17.47 22.46
CA CYS A 368 -13.74 -16.46 21.43
C CYS A 368 -14.56 -16.76 20.19
N THR A 369 -14.47 -18.00 19.68
CA THR A 369 -15.22 -18.45 18.50
C THR A 369 -16.73 -18.30 18.70
N GLN A 370 -17.26 -18.76 19.85
CA GLN A 370 -18.67 -18.60 20.19
C GLN A 370 -19.10 -17.13 20.25
N LEU A 371 -18.23 -16.26 20.75
CA LEU A 371 -18.51 -14.83 20.84
C LEU A 371 -18.49 -14.15 19.45
N LEU A 372 -17.54 -14.52 18.57
CA LEU A 372 -17.51 -14.05 17.18
C LEU A 372 -18.82 -14.42 16.45
N ASP A 373 -19.26 -15.67 16.56
CA ASP A 373 -20.51 -16.14 15.96
C ASP A 373 -21.74 -15.43 16.53
N THR A 374 -21.76 -15.22 17.86
CA THR A 374 -22.84 -14.49 18.54
C THR A 374 -22.94 -13.06 18.01
N ILE A 375 -21.83 -12.32 17.96
CA ILE A 375 -21.81 -10.93 17.46
C ILE A 375 -22.23 -10.87 15.98
N GLY A 376 -21.77 -11.83 15.18
CA GLY A 376 -22.17 -11.97 13.77
C GLY A 376 -23.67 -12.21 13.60
N SER A 377 -24.25 -13.08 14.44
CA SER A 377 -25.70 -13.38 14.43
C SER A 377 -26.56 -12.18 14.84
N LEU A 378 -26.00 -11.26 15.63
CA LEU A 378 -26.63 -10.00 16.03
C LEU A 378 -26.44 -8.87 14.99
N GLY A 379 -25.84 -9.17 13.83
CA GLY A 379 -25.72 -8.22 12.71
C GLY A 379 -24.50 -7.29 12.76
N HIS A 380 -23.55 -7.56 13.66
CA HIS A 380 -22.34 -6.76 13.83
C HIS A 380 -21.09 -7.49 13.31
N ARG A 381 -20.01 -6.74 13.06
CA ARG A 381 -18.73 -7.31 12.62
C ARG A 381 -17.87 -7.62 13.84
N ALA A 382 -17.28 -8.81 13.88
CA ALA A 382 -16.33 -9.18 14.92
C ALA A 382 -15.02 -9.70 14.31
N ILE A 383 -13.89 -9.42 14.93
CA ILE A 383 -12.58 -9.89 14.50
C ILE A 383 -11.72 -10.28 15.71
N GLN A 384 -11.00 -11.38 15.59
CA GLN A 384 -10.02 -11.81 16.58
C GLN A 384 -8.59 -11.48 16.10
N PRO A 385 -7.76 -10.81 16.92
CA PRO A 385 -6.35 -10.64 16.61
C PRO A 385 -5.61 -12.00 16.59
N PRO A 386 -4.54 -12.15 15.79
CA PRO A 386 -3.76 -13.38 15.77
C PRO A 386 -3.24 -13.73 17.18
N LEU A 387 -3.40 -14.99 17.60
CA LEU A 387 -3.05 -15.47 18.95
C LEU A 387 -1.55 -15.69 19.15
N GLN A 388 -0.82 -16.01 18.08
CA GLN A 388 0.59 -16.37 18.12
C GLN A 388 1.36 -15.69 17.00
N LEU A 389 2.64 -15.46 17.25
CA LEU A 389 3.59 -15.13 16.20
C LEU A 389 3.65 -16.28 15.19
N SER A 390 3.46 -15.98 13.92
CA SER A 390 3.77 -16.94 12.87
C SER A 390 5.29 -17.17 12.78
N ALA A 391 5.71 -18.36 12.36
CA ALA A 391 7.11 -18.80 12.40
C ALA A 391 8.11 -17.88 11.65
N ASN A 392 7.61 -17.04 10.74
CA ASN A 392 8.40 -16.12 9.91
C ASN A 392 8.13 -14.63 10.21
N GLN A 393 7.33 -14.32 11.23
CA GLN A 393 6.94 -12.93 11.56
C GLN A 393 7.79 -12.40 12.72
N SER A 394 8.20 -11.14 12.64
CA SER A 394 8.91 -10.50 13.75
C SER A 394 7.93 -10.09 14.86
N SER A 395 8.43 -9.96 16.10
CA SER A 395 7.61 -9.49 17.22
C SER A 395 7.07 -8.08 17.01
N GLY A 396 7.76 -7.24 16.23
CA GLY A 396 7.33 -5.89 15.88
C GLY A 396 6.18 -5.88 14.89
N ASP A 397 6.26 -6.69 13.83
CA ASP A 397 5.20 -6.80 12.82
C ASP A 397 3.92 -7.39 13.41
N TYR A 398 4.06 -8.42 14.26
CA TYR A 398 2.93 -8.96 15.02
C TYR A 398 2.26 -7.90 15.89
N GLN A 399 3.04 -7.05 16.57
CA GLN A 399 2.48 -5.96 17.35
C GLN A 399 1.76 -4.93 16.46
N ALA A 400 2.35 -4.53 15.33
CA ALA A 400 1.72 -3.57 14.41
C ALA A 400 0.37 -4.07 13.87
N THR A 401 0.29 -5.34 13.44
CA THR A 401 -0.97 -5.94 12.95
C THR A 401 -2.06 -5.95 14.02
N VAL A 402 -1.72 -6.36 15.26
CA VAL A 402 -2.70 -6.38 16.35
C VAL A 402 -3.15 -4.96 16.72
N ASP A 403 -2.25 -3.97 16.70
CA ASP A 403 -2.59 -2.57 16.96
C ASP A 403 -3.52 -1.98 15.87
N GLU A 404 -3.30 -2.34 14.61
CA GLU A 404 -4.14 -1.94 13.48
C GLU A 404 -5.56 -2.52 13.60
N ILE A 405 -5.68 -3.80 13.95
CA ILE A 405 -6.98 -4.46 14.17
C ILE A 405 -7.76 -3.78 15.30
N ILE A 406 -7.11 -3.54 16.45
CA ILE A 406 -7.76 -2.88 17.60
C ILE A 406 -8.17 -1.45 17.19
N SER A 407 -7.29 -0.72 16.50
CA SER A 407 -7.58 0.65 16.04
C SER A 407 -8.67 0.70 14.97
N GLY A 408 -8.90 -0.36 14.20
CA GLY A 408 -9.97 -0.43 13.21
C GLY A 408 -11.36 -0.68 13.78
N CYS A 409 -11.47 -1.06 15.06
CA CYS A 409 -12.74 -1.44 15.69
C CYS A 409 -13.37 -0.30 16.51
N ASP A 410 -14.68 -0.38 16.74
CA ASP A 410 -15.47 0.51 17.58
C ASP A 410 -15.26 0.27 19.07
N ALA A 411 -15.09 -0.99 19.45
CA ALA A 411 -14.87 -1.43 20.81
C ALA A 411 -14.12 -2.77 20.86
N MET A 412 -13.69 -3.17 22.06
CA MET A 412 -13.00 -4.43 22.31
C MET A 412 -13.64 -5.24 23.44
N ILE A 413 -13.86 -6.54 23.23
CA ILE A 413 -14.27 -7.49 24.27
C ILE A 413 -13.05 -8.33 24.66
N LEU A 414 -12.68 -8.26 25.94
CA LEU A 414 -11.64 -9.07 26.56
C LEU A 414 -12.28 -10.33 27.15
N VAL A 415 -11.94 -11.49 26.62
CA VAL A 415 -12.40 -12.77 27.15
C VAL A 415 -11.53 -13.19 28.32
N TYR A 416 -12.18 -13.52 29.43
CA TYR A 416 -11.55 -14.08 30.62
C TYR A 416 -12.28 -15.37 31.03
N GLY A 417 -11.75 -16.51 30.58
CA GLY A 417 -12.15 -17.85 31.01
C GLY A 417 -11.00 -18.53 31.76
N ALA A 418 -10.27 -19.44 31.11
CA ALA A 418 -9.14 -20.18 31.68
C ALA A 418 -7.80 -19.41 31.62
N GLU A 419 -7.71 -18.33 30.84
CA GLU A 419 -6.47 -17.58 30.63
C GLU A 419 -5.99 -16.80 31.87
N SER A 420 -4.71 -16.42 31.91
CA SER A 420 -4.15 -15.70 33.06
C SER A 420 -4.71 -14.28 33.23
N PRO A 421 -5.03 -13.82 34.46
CA PRO A 421 -5.44 -12.43 34.72
C PRO A 421 -4.44 -11.38 34.25
N THR A 422 -3.15 -11.74 34.25
CA THR A 422 -2.04 -10.91 33.78
C THR A 422 -2.09 -10.65 32.27
N TRP A 423 -2.51 -11.65 31.49
CA TRP A 423 -2.69 -11.50 30.04
C TRP A 423 -3.84 -10.54 29.74
N VAL A 424 -4.98 -10.70 30.42
CA VAL A 424 -6.14 -9.81 30.28
C VAL A 424 -5.79 -8.37 30.64
N GLN A 425 -5.02 -8.15 31.70
CA GLN A 425 -4.54 -6.82 32.08
C GLN A 425 -3.61 -6.20 31.02
N ALA A 426 -2.73 -7.00 30.41
CA ALA A 426 -1.86 -6.52 29.34
C ALA A 426 -2.65 -6.09 28.09
N GLN A 427 -3.67 -6.87 27.70
CA GLN A 427 -4.56 -6.51 26.59
C GLN A 427 -5.41 -5.28 26.91
N TYR A 428 -5.91 -5.15 28.14
CA TYR A 428 -6.61 -3.95 28.60
C TYR A 428 -5.74 -2.69 28.46
N LEU A 429 -4.49 -2.71 28.93
CA LEU A 429 -3.59 -1.55 28.82
C LEU A 429 -3.30 -1.17 27.35
N ARG A 430 -3.22 -2.17 26.48
CA ARG A 430 -3.04 -1.98 25.04
C ARG A 430 -4.27 -1.34 24.41
N ALA A 431 -5.45 -1.89 24.69
CA ALA A 431 -6.74 -1.38 24.22
C ALA A 431 -6.98 0.06 24.71
N GLN A 432 -6.66 0.36 25.97
CA GLN A 432 -6.78 1.70 26.54
C GLN A 432 -5.93 2.72 25.76
N ARG A 433 -4.71 2.37 25.32
CA ARG A 433 -3.86 3.28 24.54
C ARG A 433 -4.42 3.60 23.16
N LEU A 434 -5.13 2.64 22.54
CA LEU A 434 -5.59 2.72 21.15
C LEU A 434 -7.03 3.25 21.04
N LEU A 435 -7.92 2.79 21.92
CA LEU A 435 -9.35 3.11 21.89
C LEU A 435 -9.73 4.25 22.85
N ALA A 436 -9.10 4.35 24.03
CA ALA A 436 -9.51 5.33 25.04
C ALA A 436 -9.09 6.78 24.73
N LYS A 437 -8.34 7.01 23.63
CA LYS A 437 -8.08 8.33 23.06
C LYS A 437 -9.28 8.89 22.28
N ARG A 438 -10.28 8.05 21.99
CA ARG A 438 -11.54 8.47 21.36
C ARG A 438 -12.45 9.07 22.43
N SER A 439 -13.19 10.13 22.09
CA SER A 439 -14.14 10.81 22.97
C SER A 439 -15.43 10.01 23.23
N ARG A 440 -15.31 8.70 23.45
CA ARG A 440 -16.43 7.79 23.78
C ARG A 440 -16.46 7.48 25.28
N LYS A 441 -17.67 7.29 25.81
CA LYS A 441 -17.90 6.93 27.21
C LYS A 441 -17.76 5.42 27.43
N LEU A 442 -17.93 4.60 26.40
CA LEU A 442 -17.69 3.16 26.43
C LEU A 442 -16.75 2.76 25.28
N TRP A 443 -15.69 2.01 25.59
CA TRP A 443 -14.73 1.55 24.57
C TRP A 443 -14.40 0.05 24.66
N GLY A 444 -14.88 -0.65 25.68
CA GLY A 444 -14.69 -2.09 25.77
C GLY A 444 -15.59 -2.81 26.76
N ALA A 445 -15.41 -4.11 26.83
CA ALA A 445 -16.05 -4.98 27.80
C ALA A 445 -15.11 -6.10 28.24
N VAL A 446 -15.35 -6.65 29.43
CA VAL A 446 -14.66 -7.84 29.93
C VAL A 446 -15.70 -8.93 30.09
N LEU A 447 -15.57 -10.01 29.33
CA LEU A 447 -16.45 -11.17 29.40
C LEU A 447 -15.87 -12.19 30.38
N ASN A 448 -16.62 -12.45 31.46
CA ASN A 448 -16.30 -13.49 32.43
C ASN A 448 -17.00 -14.79 31.99
N ALA A 449 -16.29 -15.65 31.24
CA ALA A 449 -16.72 -17.00 30.88
C ALA A 449 -16.37 -17.96 32.03
N PRO A 450 -17.04 -19.13 32.20
CA PRO A 450 -17.16 -19.81 33.49
C PRO A 450 -15.86 -19.76 34.27
N PRO A 451 -15.82 -19.02 35.41
CA PRO A 451 -14.57 -18.59 36.01
C PRO A 451 -13.71 -19.83 36.32
N PRO A 452 -12.39 -19.73 36.14
CA PRO A 452 -11.51 -20.85 36.44
C PRO A 452 -11.76 -21.24 37.89
N LYS A 453 -11.90 -22.53 38.19
CA LYS A 453 -12.19 -23.01 39.56
C LYS A 453 -11.14 -22.43 40.52
N GLY A 454 -11.52 -21.43 41.33
CA GLY A 454 -10.64 -20.74 42.28
C GLY A 454 -9.82 -19.56 41.73
N GLY A 455 -10.06 -19.11 40.50
CA GLY A 455 -9.38 -17.94 39.90
C GLY A 455 -9.92 -16.60 40.40
N LYS A 456 -9.02 -15.62 40.55
CA LYS A 456 -9.38 -14.23 40.92
C LYS A 456 -9.74 -13.45 39.65
N SER A 457 -10.88 -12.75 39.63
CA SER A 457 -11.25 -11.88 38.50
C SER A 457 -10.15 -10.85 38.18
N PRO A 458 -9.93 -10.51 36.90
CA PRO A 458 -9.00 -9.46 36.52
C PRO A 458 -9.45 -8.15 37.17
N ARG A 459 -8.56 -7.51 37.92
CA ARG A 459 -8.82 -6.23 38.57
C ARG A 459 -8.80 -5.10 37.54
N ILE A 460 -9.87 -4.95 36.77
CA ILE A 460 -10.08 -3.82 35.85
C ILE A 460 -11.20 -2.96 36.43
N ALA A 461 -10.87 -1.73 36.81
CA ALA A 461 -11.83 -0.74 37.31
C ALA A 461 -11.78 0.49 36.38
N ASP A 462 -12.47 0.40 35.24
CA ASP A 462 -12.67 1.52 34.30
C ASP A 462 -14.17 1.57 33.97
N GLU A 463 -14.83 2.69 34.27
CA GLU A 463 -16.28 2.88 34.01
C GLU A 463 -16.63 2.80 32.52
N ARG A 464 -15.61 2.91 31.65
CA ARG A 464 -15.74 2.83 30.20
C ARG A 464 -15.56 1.40 29.66
N VAL A 465 -15.42 0.42 30.56
CA VAL A 465 -15.34 -1.01 30.26
C VAL A 465 -16.47 -1.75 30.99
N MET A 466 -17.42 -2.31 30.22
CA MET A 466 -18.59 -3.00 30.79
C MET A 466 -18.24 -4.47 31.16
N PRO A 467 -18.55 -4.95 32.37
CA PRO A 467 -18.47 -6.38 32.66
C PRO A 467 -19.64 -7.13 32.00
N LEU A 468 -19.34 -8.26 31.36
CA LEU A 468 -20.33 -9.20 30.80
C LEU A 468 -20.28 -10.49 31.60
N GLU A 469 -21.34 -10.79 32.33
CA GLU A 469 -21.41 -11.94 33.22
C GLU A 469 -21.92 -13.16 32.45
N CYS A 470 -20.98 -13.97 31.95
CA CYS A 470 -21.22 -15.16 31.12
C CYS A 470 -20.81 -16.44 31.87
N SER A 471 -21.16 -16.53 33.15
CA SER A 471 -20.72 -17.60 34.06
C SER A 471 -21.19 -19.02 33.69
N ALA A 472 -22.10 -19.16 32.73
CA ALA A 472 -22.60 -20.43 32.19
C ALA A 472 -22.32 -20.62 30.69
N GLY A 473 -21.44 -19.81 30.10
CA GLY A 473 -21.17 -19.75 28.65
C GLY A 473 -21.57 -18.40 28.05
N VAL A 474 -21.20 -18.15 26.79
CA VAL A 474 -21.46 -16.89 26.08
C VAL A 474 -22.96 -16.60 26.05
N SER A 475 -23.37 -15.49 26.68
CA SER A 475 -24.77 -15.06 26.75
C SER A 475 -25.06 -14.02 25.68
N ALA A 476 -25.87 -14.37 24.68
CA ALA A 476 -26.31 -13.44 23.63
C ALA A 476 -26.99 -12.18 24.21
N HIS A 477 -27.70 -12.31 25.34
CA HIS A 477 -28.32 -11.19 26.03
C HIS A 477 -27.29 -10.19 26.60
N GLU A 478 -26.22 -10.67 27.23
CA GLU A 478 -25.18 -9.79 27.77
C GLU A 478 -24.39 -9.11 26.64
N VAL A 479 -24.13 -9.84 25.56
CA VAL A 479 -23.48 -9.29 24.36
C VAL A 479 -24.37 -8.23 23.69
N GLN A 480 -25.68 -8.48 23.56
CA GLN A 480 -26.64 -7.50 23.05
C GLN A 480 -26.68 -6.24 23.92
N ARG A 481 -26.72 -6.37 25.26
CA ARG A 481 -26.72 -5.22 26.19
C ARG A 481 -25.51 -4.30 25.95
N PHE A 482 -24.34 -4.90 25.72
CA PHE A 482 -23.12 -4.16 25.42
C PHE A 482 -23.19 -3.45 24.07
N LEU A 483 -23.67 -4.16 23.04
CA LEU A 483 -23.82 -3.60 21.70
C LEU A 483 -24.83 -2.45 21.69
N ASP A 484 -25.98 -2.60 22.36
CA ASP A 484 -27.00 -1.55 22.50
C ASP A 484 -26.43 -0.30 23.19
N ALA A 485 -25.61 -0.47 24.23
CA ALA A 485 -24.94 0.64 24.90
C ALA A 485 -23.97 1.38 23.95
N LEU A 486 -23.21 0.65 23.13
CA LEU A 486 -22.33 1.25 22.11
C LEU A 486 -23.10 1.97 21.00
N VAL A 487 -24.22 1.39 20.54
CA VAL A 487 -25.10 1.99 19.54
C VAL A 487 -25.72 3.29 20.05
N LEU A 488 -26.18 3.30 21.30
CA LEU A 488 -26.80 4.47 21.93
C LEU A 488 -25.78 5.61 22.10
N GLU A 489 -24.51 5.31 22.38
CA GLU A 489 -23.43 6.32 22.36
C GLU A 489 -23.10 6.81 20.94
N ALA A 490 -23.10 5.91 19.95
CA ALA A 490 -22.84 6.28 18.56
C ALA A 490 -23.93 7.20 17.97
N GLY A 491 -25.16 7.11 18.47
CA GLY A 491 -26.27 8.00 18.09
C GLY A 491 -26.31 9.35 18.82
N HIS A 492 -25.42 9.59 19.79
CA HIS A 492 -25.34 10.85 20.56
C HIS A 492 -24.04 11.64 20.34
N ALA A 493 -23.14 11.13 19.49
CA ALA A 493 -21.90 11.77 19.05
C ALA A 493 -22.06 12.28 17.61
#